data_AF-A0A7L2FCM9-F1
#
_entry.id   AF-A0A7L2FCM9-F1
#
_cell.length_a   1.000
_cell.length_b   1.000
_cell.length_c   1.000
_cell.angle_alpha   90.00
_cell.angle_beta   90.00
_cell.angle_gamma   90.00
#
_symmetry.space_group_name_H-M   'P 1'
#
loop_
_entity.id
_entity.type
_entity.pdbx_description
1 polymer ?
#
loop_
_entity_poly.entity_id
_entity_poly.type
_entity_poly.pdbx_seq_one_letter_code
_entity_poly.pdbx_strand_id
1 'polypeptide(L)'
;LHMGKTMKEDLTVVAKCINKLYPPEFNVFRIYAELYHNYFASQAKKNAESHLEDKDIYLLLSWVHNFYPKDMRKDHALAMELDKVKLGSLLPSSLSKELENKYLDSEEV
;
A
#
# COMPACT_ATOMS: atom_id res chain seq x y z
N LEU A 1 -6.58 -4.52 -8.64
CA LEU A 1 -5.61 -4.15 -9.71
C LEU A 1 -5.63 -2.65 -10.05
N HIS A 2 -6.79 -2.03 -10.29
CA HIS A 2 -6.86 -0.62 -10.69
C HIS A 2 -6.32 0.36 -9.63
N MET A 3 -6.68 0.18 -8.36
CA MET A 3 -6.37 1.17 -7.30
C MET A 3 -4.86 1.42 -7.10
N GLY A 4 -4.03 0.39 -7.02
CA GLY A 4 -2.57 0.58 -6.87
C GLY A 4 -1.94 1.27 -8.09
N LYS A 5 -2.44 0.99 -9.30
CA LYS A 5 -2.01 1.68 -10.51
C LYS A 5 -2.36 3.17 -10.44
N THR A 6 -3.59 3.50 -10.07
CA THR A 6 -4.05 4.90 -9.90
C THR A 6 -3.19 5.65 -8.89
N MET A 7 -2.96 5.07 -7.70
CA MET A 7 -2.09 5.69 -6.69
C MET A 7 -0.69 5.97 -7.24
N LYS A 8 -0.10 5.01 -7.97
CA LYS A 8 1.24 5.19 -8.56
C LYS A 8 1.26 6.36 -9.55
N GLU A 9 0.29 6.40 -10.46
CA GLU A 9 0.20 7.44 -11.50
C GLU A 9 0.01 8.82 -10.87
N ASP A 10 -0.92 8.93 -9.93
CA ASP A 10 -1.22 10.19 -9.25
C ASP A 10 -0.04 10.69 -8.42
N LEU A 11 0.55 9.83 -7.58
CA LEU A 11 1.72 10.23 -6.77
C LEU A 11 2.93 10.55 -7.63
N THR A 12 3.06 9.95 -8.82
CA THR A 12 4.11 10.33 -9.78
C THR A 12 3.90 11.76 -10.28
N VAL A 13 2.65 12.15 -10.59
CA VAL A 13 2.31 13.53 -10.97
C VAL A 13 2.54 14.48 -9.81
N VAL A 14 2.16 14.09 -8.58
CA VAL A 14 2.39 14.90 -7.38
C VAL A 14 3.89 15.15 -7.19
N ALA A 15 4.72 14.10 -7.24
CA ALA A 15 6.17 14.21 -7.07
C ALA A 15 6.85 15.07 -8.15
N LYS A 16 6.49 14.88 -9.42
CA LYS A 16 7.19 15.54 -10.55
C LYS A 16 6.73 16.98 -10.79
N CYS A 17 5.44 17.25 -10.58
CA CYS A 17 4.79 18.50 -10.98
C CYS A 17 4.25 19.26 -9.77
N ILE A 18 3.33 18.67 -9.00
CA ILE A 18 2.53 19.42 -8.00
C ILE A 18 3.39 19.88 -6.83
N ASN A 19 4.34 19.06 -6.37
CA ASN A 19 5.17 19.37 -5.21
C ASN A 19 5.99 20.66 -5.37
N LYS A 20 6.27 21.08 -6.61
CA LYS A 20 7.02 22.32 -6.93
C LYS A 20 6.15 23.57 -6.94
N LEU A 21 4.83 23.40 -6.94
CA LEU A 21 3.86 24.50 -7.01
C LEU A 21 3.48 25.03 -5.62
N TYR A 22 3.86 24.32 -4.56
CA TYR A 22 3.53 24.66 -3.18
C TYR A 22 4.80 24.93 -2.36
N PRO A 23 4.73 25.84 -1.37
CA PRO A 23 5.79 25.99 -0.40
C PRO A 23 6.09 24.68 0.35
N PRO A 24 7.36 24.38 0.70
CA PRO A 24 7.75 23.10 1.31
C PRO A 24 7.01 22.76 2.61
N GLU A 25 6.61 23.76 3.39
CA GLU A 25 5.88 23.59 4.65
C GLU A 25 4.55 22.84 4.51
N PHE A 26 3.92 22.89 3.32
CA PHE A 26 2.67 22.17 3.05
C PHE A 26 2.88 20.65 2.92
N ASN A 27 4.10 20.20 2.61
CA ASN A 27 4.42 18.77 2.45
C ASN A 27 3.40 18.00 1.58
N VAL A 28 2.99 18.59 0.45
CA VAL A 28 1.87 18.11 -0.37
C VAL A 28 2.01 16.63 -0.74
N PHE A 29 3.22 16.20 -1.11
CA PHE A 29 3.46 14.79 -1.40
C PHE A 29 3.10 13.85 -0.23
N ARG A 30 3.52 14.21 1.00
CA ARG A 30 3.21 13.43 2.21
C ARG A 30 1.70 13.32 2.40
N ILE A 31 0.97 14.43 2.26
CA ILE A 31 -0.49 14.46 2.43
C ILE A 31 -1.17 13.47 1.47
N TYR A 32 -0.85 13.55 0.18
CA TYR A 32 -1.42 12.63 -0.82
C TYR A 32 -1.04 11.17 -0.53
N ALA A 33 0.23 10.92 -0.19
CA ALA A 33 0.72 9.58 0.10
C ALA A 33 0.02 8.95 1.32
N GLU A 34 -0.17 9.73 2.39
CA GLU A 34 -0.88 9.30 3.60
C GLU A 34 -2.37 9.05 3.35
N LEU A 35 -3.04 9.93 2.58
CA LEU A 35 -4.45 9.73 2.23
C LEU A 35 -4.66 8.42 1.45
N TYR A 36 -3.84 8.17 0.44
CA TYR A 36 -3.86 6.92 -0.31
C TYR A 36 -3.56 5.70 0.58
N HIS A 37 -2.51 5.80 1.41
CA HIS A 37 -2.12 4.73 2.33
C HIS A 37 -3.24 4.38 3.31
N ASN A 38 -3.82 5.37 3.97
CA ASN A 38 -4.88 5.18 4.96
C ASN A 38 -6.12 4.54 4.33
N TYR A 39 -6.49 4.97 3.12
CA TYR A 39 -7.59 4.35 2.39
C TYR A 39 -7.30 2.87 2.08
N PHE A 40 -6.12 2.55 1.55
CA PHE A 40 -5.74 1.15 1.26
C PHE A 40 -5.64 0.29 2.52
N ALA A 41 -5.07 0.82 3.60
CA ALA A 41 -4.99 0.12 4.88
C ALA A 41 -6.39 -0.18 5.43
N SER A 42 -7.32 0.78 5.32
CA SER A 42 -8.72 0.59 5.71
C SER A 42 -9.40 -0.50 4.87
N GLN A 43 -9.22 -0.49 3.54
CA GLN A 43 -9.78 -1.54 2.67
C GLN A 43 -9.15 -2.91 2.93
N ALA A 44 -7.83 -2.98 3.10
CA ALA A 44 -7.11 -4.21 3.40
C ALA A 44 -7.59 -4.81 4.73
N LYS A 45 -7.72 -3.99 5.77
CA LYS A 45 -8.25 -4.41 7.07
C LYS A 45 -9.68 -4.92 6.97
N LYS A 46 -10.57 -4.20 6.27
CA LYS A 46 -11.95 -4.64 6.06
C LYS A 46 -12.04 -5.99 5.35
N ASN A 47 -11.18 -6.22 4.35
CA ASN A 47 -11.11 -7.50 3.65
C ASN A 47 -10.59 -8.60 4.59
N ALA A 48 -9.53 -8.33 5.34
CA ALA A 48 -8.95 -9.29 6.30
C ALA A 48 -9.94 -9.71 7.40
N GLU A 49 -10.79 -8.80 7.86
CA GLU A 49 -11.83 -9.06 8.88
C GLU A 49 -13.07 -9.76 8.30
N SER A 50 -13.16 -9.91 6.97
CA SER A 50 -14.24 -10.64 6.30
C SER A 50 -13.91 -12.13 6.16
N HIS A 51 -14.92 -12.96 5.88
CA HIS A 51 -14.69 -14.37 5.55
C HIS A 51 -14.03 -14.47 4.16
N LEU A 52 -12.70 -14.49 4.12
CA LEU A 52 -11.92 -14.68 2.91
C LEU A 52 -11.77 -16.17 2.58
N GLU A 53 -11.94 -16.51 1.29
CA GLU A 53 -11.48 -17.76 0.70
C GLU A 53 -9.93 -17.78 0.60
N ASP A 54 -9.32 -18.97 0.54
CA ASP A 54 -7.85 -19.11 0.58
C ASP A 54 -7.14 -18.33 -0.54
N LYS A 55 -7.72 -18.31 -1.75
CA LYS A 55 -7.20 -17.53 -2.88
C LYS A 55 -7.21 -16.03 -2.62
N ASP A 56 -8.20 -15.53 -1.87
CA ASP A 56 -8.31 -14.12 -1.53
C ASP A 56 -7.30 -13.73 -0.43
N ILE A 57 -6.99 -14.66 0.48
CA ILE A 57 -5.92 -14.49 1.48
C ILE A 57 -4.57 -14.35 0.78
N TYR A 58 -4.23 -15.27 -0.12
CA TYR A 58 -2.98 -15.19 -0.88
C TYR A 58 -2.87 -13.88 -1.66
N LEU A 59 -3.97 -13.46 -2.32
CA LEU A 59 -3.99 -12.20 -3.06
C LEU A 59 -3.78 -10.99 -2.14
N LEU A 60 -4.45 -10.95 -0.98
CA LEU A 60 -4.31 -9.86 -0.02
C LEU A 60 -2.89 -9.79 0.56
N LEU A 61 -2.32 -10.91 0.99
CA LEU A 61 -0.94 -10.99 1.48
C LEU A 61 0.07 -10.58 0.40
N SER A 62 -0.14 -11.01 -0.84
CA SER A 62 0.68 -10.58 -1.97
C SER A 62 0.63 -9.06 -2.18
N TRP A 63 -0.53 -8.43 -1.97
CA TRP A 63 -0.65 -6.97 -2.00
C TRP A 63 0.13 -6.30 -0.88
N VAL A 64 -0.02 -6.77 0.34
CA VAL A 64 0.59 -6.19 1.55
C VAL A 64 2.12 -6.30 1.50
N HIS A 65 2.65 -7.47 1.12
CA HIS A 65 4.09 -7.74 1.20
C HIS A 65 4.85 -7.46 -0.10
N ASN A 66 4.19 -7.54 -1.26
CA ASN A 66 4.87 -7.45 -2.55
C ASN A 66 4.41 -6.25 -3.37
N PHE A 67 3.16 -6.25 -3.83
CA PHE A 67 2.73 -5.27 -4.83
C PHE A 67 2.76 -3.83 -4.30
N TYR A 68 2.15 -3.57 -3.14
CA TYR A 68 2.12 -2.22 -2.56
C TYR A 68 3.53 -1.66 -2.27
N PRO A 69 4.43 -2.34 -1.54
CA PRO A 69 5.74 -1.77 -1.26
C PRO A 69 6.69 -1.76 -2.46
N LYS A 70 6.69 -2.78 -3.32
CA LYS A 70 7.68 -2.94 -4.40
C LYS A 70 7.26 -2.24 -5.69
N ASP A 71 6.01 -2.37 -6.13
CA ASP A 71 5.60 -1.80 -7.42
C ASP A 71 5.52 -0.28 -7.40
N MET A 72 5.20 0.30 -6.24
CA MET A 72 5.21 1.76 -6.03
C MET A 72 6.62 2.34 -6.10
N ARG A 73 7.66 1.54 -5.81
CA ARG A 73 9.07 1.97 -5.85
C ARG A 73 9.77 1.71 -7.18
N LYS A 74 9.06 1.25 -8.21
CA LYS A 74 9.62 1.05 -9.55
C LYS A 74 9.98 2.36 -10.28
N ASP A 75 9.35 3.49 -9.94
CA ASP A 75 9.75 4.81 -10.44
C ASP A 75 10.66 5.49 -9.41
N HIS A 76 11.86 5.88 -9.84
CA HIS A 76 12.89 6.44 -8.94
C HIS A 76 12.47 7.76 -8.29
N ALA A 77 11.77 8.64 -9.01
CA ALA A 77 11.31 9.91 -8.46
C ALA A 77 10.24 9.69 -7.38
N LEU A 78 9.34 8.74 -7.62
CA LEU A 78 8.33 8.34 -6.64
C LEU A 78 8.95 7.66 -5.41
N ALA A 79 9.92 6.75 -5.62
CA ALA A 79 10.58 6.03 -4.54
C ALA A 79 11.28 6.97 -3.54
N MET A 80 12.05 7.94 -4.04
CA MET A 80 12.74 8.92 -3.18
C MET A 80 11.78 9.71 -2.28
N GLU A 81 10.62 10.11 -2.78
CA GLU A 81 9.64 10.84 -1.97
C GLU A 81 8.92 9.92 -0.98
N LEU A 82 8.55 8.70 -1.38
CA LEU A 82 7.94 7.71 -0.48
C LEU A 82 8.85 7.34 0.70
N ASP A 83 10.16 7.26 0.48
CA ASP A 83 11.13 6.92 1.53
C ASP A 83 11.27 8.04 2.57
N LYS A 84 10.98 9.30 2.22
CA LYS A 84 10.88 10.42 3.18
C LYS A 84 9.60 10.33 4.03
N VAL A 85 8.50 9.83 3.44
CA VAL A 85 7.21 9.72 4.13
C VAL A 85 7.24 8.60 5.17
N LYS A 86 7.93 7.50 4.87
CA LYS A 86 8.02 6.28 5.72
C LYS A 86 6.64 5.68 6.02
N LEU A 87 5.86 5.42 4.97
CA LEU A 87 4.57 4.73 5.10
C LEU A 87 4.75 3.34 5.71
N GLY A 88 3.81 2.94 6.57
CA GLY A 88 3.81 1.63 7.23
C GLY A 88 3.29 0.50 6.34
N SER A 89 3.04 -0.65 6.97
CA SER A 89 2.32 -1.76 6.35
C SER A 89 0.84 -1.43 6.18
N LEU A 90 0.18 -2.00 5.16
CA LEU A 90 -1.27 -1.88 4.98
C LEU A 90 -2.07 -2.65 6.04
N LEU A 91 -1.47 -3.68 6.64
CA LEU A 91 -2.09 -4.46 7.70
C LEU A 91 -1.26 -4.40 8.99
N PRO A 92 -1.92 -4.42 10.18
CA PRO A 92 -1.25 -4.67 11.44
C PRO A 92 -0.49 -6.00 11.41
N SER A 93 0.65 -6.06 12.08
CA SER A 93 1.50 -7.27 12.10
C SER A 93 0.81 -8.49 12.69
N SER A 94 -0.10 -8.31 13.66
CA SER A 94 -0.91 -9.40 14.22
C SER A 94 -1.84 -10.01 13.18
N LEU A 95 -2.57 -9.16 12.45
CA LEU A 95 -3.54 -9.59 11.45
C LEU A 95 -2.86 -10.20 10.21
N SER A 96 -1.69 -9.66 9.82
CA SER A 96 -0.86 -10.25 8.76
C SER A 96 -0.47 -11.70 9.11
N LYS A 97 0.05 -11.92 10.32
CA LYS A 97 0.47 -13.25 10.79
C LYS A 97 -0.70 -14.24 10.87
N GLU A 98 -1.87 -13.78 11.29
CA GLU A 98 -3.07 -14.62 11.34
C GLU A 98 -3.46 -15.12 9.94
N LEU A 99 -3.47 -14.20 8.95
CA LEU A 99 -3.73 -14.56 7.56
C LEU A 99 -2.65 -15.45 6.95
N GLU A 100 -1.37 -15.19 7.26
CA GLU A 100 -0.24 -16.03 6.84
C GLU A 100 -0.40 -17.47 7.36
N ASN A 101 -0.70 -17.65 8.64
CA ASN A 101 -0.93 -18.97 9.22
C ASN A 101 -2.14 -19.66 8.58
N LYS A 102 -3.27 -18.95 8.41
CA LYS A 102 -4.46 -19.51 7.76
C LYS A 102 -4.17 -19.99 6.33
N TYR A 103 -3.35 -19.24 5.59
CA TYR A 103 -2.92 -19.65 4.25
C TYR A 103 -2.04 -20.91 4.30
N LEU A 104 -1.05 -20.96 5.19
CA LEU A 104 -0.18 -22.13 5.32
C LEU A 104 -0.97 -23.39 5.69
N ASP A 105 -1.91 -23.29 6.63
CA ASP A 105 -2.78 -24.40 7.05
C ASP A 105 -3.64 -24.92 5.88
N SER A 106 -4.03 -24.05 4.92
CA SER A 106 -4.80 -24.45 3.73
C SER A 106 -3.96 -25.18 2.66
N GLU A 107 -2.65 -24.95 2.61
CA GLU A 107 -1.73 -25.56 1.63
C GLU A 107 -1.15 -26.91 2.09
N GLU A 108 -1.25 -27.22 3.39
CA GLU A 108 -0.81 -28.51 3.97
C GLU A 108 -1.86 -29.64 3.81
N VAL A 109 -3.00 -29.37 3.17
CA VAL A 109 -4.12 -30.31 2.92
C VAL A 109 -4.13 -30.83 1.48
#